data_AF-A0A259H9I8-F1
#
_entry.id   AF-A0A259H9I8-F1
#
_cell.length_a   1.000
_cell.length_b   1.000
_cell.length_c   1.000
_cell.angle_alpha   90.00
_cell.angle_beta   90.00
_cell.angle_gamma   90.00
#
_symmetry.space_group_name_H-M   'P 1'
#
loop_
_entity.id
_entity.type
_entity.pdbx_description
1 polymer ?
#
loop_
_entity_poly.entity_id
_entity_poly.type
_entity_poly.pdbx_seq_one_letter_code
_entity_poly.pdbx_strand_id
1 'polypeptide(L)' 'MAEHDATPPVQCILGPDIGSGQRLQGVVPVGQWQAAKPVNGPHGYALVSCVVAPGFDFAGFTLAPPEWGPGA' A
#
# COMPACT_ATOMS: atom_id res chain seq x y z
N MET A 1 -9.86 14.18 -8.11
CA MET A 1 -9.70 12.71 -8.21
C MET A 1 -8.42 12.44 -8.95
N ALA A 2 -7.54 11.61 -8.41
CA ALA A 2 -6.31 11.28 -9.12
C ALA A 2 -6.68 10.49 -10.38
N GLU A 3 -5.91 10.67 -11.45
CA GLU A 3 -6.15 10.14 -12.80
C GLU A 3 -6.30 8.60 -12.87
N HIS A 4 -5.97 7.89 -11.78
CA HIS A 4 -5.89 6.43 -11.70
C HIS A 4 -6.96 5.75 -10.82
N ASP A 5 -7.94 6.46 -10.26
CA ASP A 5 -8.95 5.85 -9.38
C ASP A 5 -9.73 4.70 -10.05
N ALA A 6 -9.88 4.72 -11.39
CA ALA A 6 -10.62 3.71 -12.15
C ALA A 6 -9.77 2.49 -12.62
N THR A 7 -8.47 2.44 -12.32
CA THR A 7 -7.62 1.30 -12.71
C THR A 7 -7.64 0.23 -11.62
N PRO A 8 -7.78 -1.07 -11.96
CA PRO A 8 -7.67 -2.14 -10.98
C PRO A 8 -6.35 -2.04 -10.19
N PRO A 9 -6.38 -2.13 -8.85
CA PRO A 9 -5.18 -1.96 -8.05
C PRO A 9 -4.21 -3.12 -8.30
N VAL A 10 -2.92 -2.79 -8.39
CA VAL A 10 -1.87 -3.80 -8.32
C VAL A 10 -1.78 -4.31 -6.88
N GLN A 11 -1.93 -5.62 -6.70
CA GLN A 11 -1.83 -6.26 -5.39
C GLN A 11 -0.47 -6.94 -5.22
N CYS A 12 0.08 -6.82 -4.01
CA CYS A 12 1.24 -7.61 -3.59
C CYS A 12 1.06 -8.06 -2.13
N ILE A 13 1.64 -9.21 -1.78
CA ILE A 13 1.69 -9.70 -0.41
C ILE A 13 3.09 -9.45 0.12
N LEU A 14 3.19 -8.65 1.19
CA LEU A 14 4.44 -8.47 1.92
C LEU A 14 4.60 -9.59 2.94
N GLY A 15 5.66 -10.38 2.80
CA GLY A 15 5.93 -11.51 3.67
C GLY A 15 7.16 -12.32 3.25
N PRO A 16 7.59 -13.26 4.11
CA PRO A 16 8.87 -13.94 3.95
C PRO A 16 8.86 -15.10 2.95
N ASP A 17 7.68 -15.58 2.53
CA ASP A 17 7.57 -16.74 1.65
C ASP A 17 7.71 -16.35 0.17
N ILE A 18 8.94 -16.11 -0.23
CA ILE A 18 9.31 -15.77 -1.62
C ILE A 18 8.91 -16.91 -2.58
N GLY A 19 8.93 -18.17 -2.11
CA GLY A 19 8.56 -19.34 -2.90
C GLY A 19 7.10 -19.34 -3.35
N SER A 20 6.20 -18.72 -2.56
CA SER A 20 4.80 -18.50 -2.93
C SER A 20 4.52 -17.15 -3.61
N GLY A 21 5.57 -16.41 -3.97
CA GLY A 21 5.44 -15.13 -4.66
C GLY A 21 5.23 -13.91 -3.74
N GLN A 22 5.40 -14.08 -2.42
CA GLN A 22 5.44 -12.93 -1.50
C GLN A 22 6.70 -12.10 -1.74
N ARG A 23 6.65 -10.83 -1.33
CA ARG A 23 7.77 -9.90 -1.45
C ARG A 23 8.21 -9.45 -0.06
N LEU A 24 9.52 -9.35 0.15
CA LEU A 24 10.06 -8.77 1.39
C LEU A 24 9.83 -7.26 1.48
N GLN A 25 9.66 -6.59 0.33
CA GLN A 25 9.49 -5.14 0.22
C GLN A 25 8.51 -4.80 -0.91
N GLY A 26 7.78 -3.70 -0.74
CA GLY A 26 6.96 -3.06 -1.76
C GLY A 26 7.40 -1.62 -1.99
N VAL A 27 7.22 -1.13 -3.22
CA VAL A 27 7.46 0.26 -3.59
C VAL A 27 6.18 0.81 -4.19
N VAL A 28 5.70 1.92 -3.64
CA VAL A 28 4.57 2.68 -4.20
C VAL A 28 5.14 3.86 -4.97
N PRO A 29 4.92 3.95 -6.29
CA PRO A 29 5.39 5.10 -7.08
C PRO A 29 4.75 6.41 -6.63
N VAL A 30 5.41 7.53 -6.92
CA VAL A 30 4.86 8.87 -6.69
C VAL A 30 3.51 9.04 -7.39
N GLY A 31 2.56 9.69 -6.72
CA GLY A 31 1.23 9.98 -7.27
C GLY A 31 0.27 8.78 -7.35
N GLN A 32 0.68 7.60 -6.86
CA GLN A 32 -0.19 6.42 -6.78
C GLN A 32 -0.84 6.30 -5.41
N TRP A 33 -2.13 5.97 -5.41
CA TRP A 33 -2.83 5.61 -4.18
C TRP A 33 -2.29 4.30 -3.60
N GLN A 34 -2.31 4.19 -2.27
CA GLN A 34 -1.96 2.96 -1.58
C GLN A 34 -2.90 2.71 -0.40
N ALA A 35 -3.19 1.43 -0.17
CA ALA A 35 -3.87 0.93 1.01
C ALA A 35 -3.29 -0.45 1.35
N ALA A 36 -3.27 -0.79 2.64
CA ALA A 36 -2.77 -2.07 3.11
C ALA A 36 -3.63 -2.61 4.25
N LYS A 37 -3.69 -3.93 4.38
CA LYS A 37 -4.28 -4.63 5.52
C LYS A 37 -3.43 -5.83 5.89
N PRO A 38 -3.36 -6.21 7.18
CA PRO A 38 -2.77 -7.48 7.56
C PRO A 38 -3.43 -8.64 6.82
N VAL A 39 -2.62 -9.59 6.35
CA VAL A 39 -3.15 -10.89 5.90
C VAL A 39 -3.58 -11.69 7.12
N ASN A 40 -4.59 -12.54 6.95
CA ASN A 40 -5.03 -13.44 8.03
C ASN A 40 -3.86 -14.36 8.40
N GLY A 41 -3.39 -14.25 9.63
CA GLY A 41 -2.28 -15.02 10.17
C GLY A 41 -2.50 -15.30 11.65
N PRO A 42 -1.66 -16.16 12.26
CA PRO A 42 -1.85 -16.63 13.64
C PRO A 42 -1.82 -15.51 14.69
N HIS A 43 -1.28 -14.34 14.34
CA HIS A 43 -1.10 -13.22 15.25
C HIS A 43 -2.09 -12.06 15.04
N GLY A 44 -2.81 -12.02 13.91
CA GLY A 44 -3.79 -10.97 13.62
C GLY A 44 -3.23 -9.55 13.38
N TYR A 45 -1.91 -9.39 13.24
CA TYR A 45 -1.27 -8.10 12.92
C TYR A 45 -0.09 -8.28 11.96
N ALA A 46 0.34 -7.17 11.35
CA ALA A 46 1.58 -7.08 10.58
C ALA A 46 2.38 -5.86 11.06
N LEU A 47 3.69 -6.02 11.21
CA LEU A 47 4.61 -4.94 11.56
C LEU A 47 5.51 -4.66 10.35
N VAL A 48 5.59 -3.39 9.95
CA VAL A 48 6.38 -2.96 8.79
C VAL A 48 7.14 -1.68 9.10
N SER A 49 8.14 -1.38 8.27
CA SER A 49 8.75 -0.05 8.19
C SER A 49 8.38 0.58 6.86
N CYS A 50 8.03 1.87 6.87
CA CYS A 50 7.81 2.67 5.67
C CYS A 50 8.92 3.70 5.54
N VAL A 51 9.55 3.74 4.38
CA VAL A 51 10.59 4.73 4.04
C VAL A 51 10.06 5.56 2.87
N VAL A 52 10.12 6.88 3.01
CA VAL A 52 9.68 7.84 1.98
C VAL A 52 10.88 8.64 1.53
N ALA A 53 11.05 8.77 0.21
CA ALA A 53 12.11 9.55 -0.41
C ALA A 53 11.52 10.36 -1.58
N PRO A 54 11.71 11.69 -1.62
CA PRO A 54 12.30 12.57 -0.59
C PRO A 54 11.59 12.50 0.77
N GLY A 55 12.16 13.13 1.80
CA GLY A 55 11.60 13.10 3.16
C GLY A 55 10.11 13.49 3.18
N PHE A 56 9.34 12.81 4.04
CA PHE A 56 7.90 13.03 4.13
C PHE A 56 7.56 14.47 4.55
N ASP A 57 6.59 15.06 3.87
CA ASP A 57 5.98 16.35 4.20
C ASP A 57 4.45 16.24 4.08
N PHE A 58 3.73 16.74 5.07
CA PHE A 58 2.27 16.78 5.06
C PHE A 58 1.71 17.59 3.88
N ALA A 59 2.43 18.60 3.38
CA ALA A 59 2.03 19.35 2.19
C ALA A 59 1.93 18.47 0.92
N GLY A 60 2.65 17.35 0.89
CA GLY A 60 2.59 16.35 -0.18
C GLY A 60 1.70 15.14 0.13
N PHE A 61 1.03 15.12 1.29
CA PHE A 61 0.18 14.02 1.71
C PHE A 61 -1.29 14.33 1.45
N THR A 62 -2.03 13.35 0.94
CA THR A 62 -3.48 13.43 0.80
C THR A 62 -4.07 12.12 1.29
N LEU A 63 -5.05 12.22 2.19
CA LEU A 63 -5.86 11.09 2.61
C LEU A 63 -7.16 11.08 1.79
N ALA A 64 -7.50 9.93 1.22
CA ALA A 64 -8.74 9.78 0.50
C ALA A 64 -9.95 9.93 1.45
N PRO A 65 -11.14 10.29 0.93
CA PRO A 65 -12.37 10.31 1.73
C PRO A 65 -12.66 8.93 2.36
N PRO A 66 -13.35 8.87 3.52
CA PRO A 66 -13.63 7.60 4.22
C PRO A 66 -14.35 6.54 3.38
N GLU A 67 -15.12 6.97 2.39
CA GLU A 67 -15.87 6.13 1.45
C GLU A 67 -15.02 5.56 0.31
N TRP A 68 -13.79 6.05 0.12
CA TRP A 68 -12.92 5.58 -0.95
C TRP A 68 -12.31 4.21 -0.62
N GLY A 69 -12.24 3.35 -1.63
CA GLY A 69 -11.52 2.09 -1.59
C GLY A 69 -10.79 1.84 -2.91
N PRO A 70 -9.66 1.11 -2.92
CA PRO A 70 -8.94 0.80 -4.16
C PRO A 70 -9.82 -0.01 -5.11
N GLY A 71 -10.05 0.51 -6.32
CA GLY A 71 -10.89 -0.14 -7.35
C GLY A 71 -12.39 -0.15 -7.04
N ALA A 72 -12.85 0.69 -6.10
CA ALA A 72 -14.27 0.95 -5.83
C ALA A 72 -14.92 1.86 -6.89
#